data_AF-A0A531N8J8-F1
#
_entry.id   AF-A0A531N8J8-F1
#
_cell.length_a   1.000
_cell.length_b   1.000
_cell.length_c   1.000
_cell.angle_alpha   90.00
_cell.angle_beta   90.00
_cell.angle_gamma   90.00
#
_symmetry.space_group_name_H-M   'P 1'
#
loop_
_entity.id
_entity.type
_entity.pdbx_description
1 polymer ?
#
loop_
_entity_poly.entity_id
_entity_poly.type
_entity_poly.pdbx_seq_one_letter_code
_entity_poly.pdbx_strand_id
1 'polypeptide(L)'
;MLVLGASPMIAAAAVAAWGFAFGAVPVGLQSWLVRAAPDQAESAGGLMVATFQVAIAMGAVFGGLLVDHAGVASAFAYCGIATLLAAIVVFLRGPKQAE
;
A
#
# COMPACT_ATOMS: atom_id res chain seq x y z
N MET A 1 -12.94 5.33 11.10
CA MET A 1 -12.44 5.25 12.50
C MET A 1 -12.75 6.50 13.32
N LEU A 2 -12.56 7.72 12.80
CA LEU A 2 -12.78 8.97 13.57
C LEU A 2 -14.24 9.30 13.94
N VAL A 3 -15.25 8.67 13.30
CA VAL A 3 -16.68 8.89 13.62
C VAL A 3 -17.40 7.58 13.98
N LEU A 4 -17.15 6.50 13.22
CA LEU A 4 -17.81 5.18 13.41
C LEU A 4 -16.92 4.11 14.08
N GLY A 5 -15.67 4.43 14.41
CA GLY A 5 -14.70 3.47 14.96
C GLY A 5 -14.92 3.11 16.43
N ALA A 6 -15.84 3.79 17.12
CA ALA A 6 -16.20 3.47 18.51
C ALA A 6 -16.89 2.11 18.65
N SER A 7 -17.50 1.59 17.58
CA SER A 7 -18.10 0.25 17.57
C SER A 7 -17.07 -0.80 17.16
N PRO A 8 -16.74 -1.76 18.04
CA PRO A 8 -15.82 -2.86 17.73
C PRO A 8 -16.23 -3.65 16.49
N MET A 9 -17.55 -3.76 16.25
CA MET A 9 -18.09 -4.51 15.11
C MET A 9 -17.84 -3.79 13.79
N ILE A 10 -17.94 -2.46 13.75
CA ILE A 10 -17.62 -1.67 12.55
C ILE A 10 -16.11 -1.71 12.30
N ALA A 11 -15.28 -1.62 13.34
CA ALA A 11 -13.84 -1.75 13.21
C ALA A 11 -13.45 -3.14 12.68
N ALA A 12 -14.03 -4.21 13.22
CA ALA A 12 -13.79 -5.58 12.76
C ALA A 12 -14.18 -5.76 11.28
N ALA A 13 -15.36 -5.29 10.87
CA ALA A 13 -15.80 -5.35 9.48
C ALA A 13 -14.87 -4.56 8.54
N ALA A 14 -14.44 -3.36 8.95
CA ALA A 14 -13.51 -2.54 8.17
C ALA A 14 -12.12 -3.19 8.03
N VAL A 15 -11.59 -3.79 9.11
CA VAL A 15 -10.32 -4.52 9.10
C VAL A 15 -10.42 -5.78 8.24
N ALA A 16 -11.53 -6.52 8.32
CA ALA A 16 -11.77 -7.68 7.48
C ALA A 16 -11.85 -7.30 5.99
N ALA A 17 -12.59 -6.24 5.65
CA ALA A 17 -12.67 -5.71 4.30
C ALA A 17 -11.30 -5.25 3.78
N TRP A 18 -10.52 -4.56 4.62
CA TRP A 18 -9.16 -4.16 4.29
C TRP A 18 -8.25 -5.38 4.04
N GLY A 19 -8.29 -6.38 4.91
CA GLY A 19 -7.50 -7.61 4.77
C GLY A 19 -7.88 -8.39 3.50
N PHE A 20 -9.17 -8.48 3.19
CA PHE A 20 -9.66 -9.09 1.96
C PHE A 20 -9.19 -8.35 0.71
N ALA A 21 -9.33 -7.02 0.69
CA ALA A 21 -8.92 -6.20 -0.45
C ALA A 21 -7.41 -6.19 -0.67
N PHE A 22 -6.61 -6.15 0.41
CA PHE A 22 -5.17 -6.02 0.32
C PHE A 22 -4.44 -7.37 0.23
N GLY A 23 -5.05 -8.48 0.64
CA GLY A 23 -4.40 -9.79 0.72
C GLY A 23 -3.84 -10.31 -0.61
N ALA A 24 -4.49 -9.99 -1.73
CA ALA A 24 -4.04 -10.42 -3.06
C ALA A 24 -2.86 -9.60 -3.59
N VAL A 25 -2.65 -8.38 -3.10
CA VAL A 25 -1.63 -7.45 -3.60
C VAL A 25 -0.20 -7.97 -3.40
N PRO A 26 0.26 -8.34 -2.19
CA PRO A 26 1.63 -8.80 -2.00
C PRO A 26 1.91 -10.11 -2.77
N VAL A 27 0.93 -11.02 -2.84
CA VAL A 27 1.05 -12.28 -3.59
C VAL A 27 1.17 -12.01 -5.09
N GLY A 28 0.33 -11.10 -5.62
CA GLY A 28 0.36 -10.70 -7.02
C GLY A 28 1.70 -10.07 -7.41
N LEU A 29 2.20 -9.15 -6.59
CA LEU A 29 3.50 -8.50 -6.80
C LEU A 29 4.66 -9.51 -6.74
N GLN A 30 4.65 -10.43 -5.77
CA GLN A 30 5.68 -11.48 -5.67
C GLN A 30 5.66 -12.40 -6.89
N SER A 31 4.47 -12.80 -7.35
CA SER A 31 4.30 -13.62 -8.55
C SER A 31 4.81 -12.90 -9.80
N TRP A 32 4.54 -11.60 -9.91
CA TRP A 32 5.02 -10.76 -11.01
C TRP A 32 6.53 -10.61 -11.01
N LEU A 33 7.12 -10.38 -9.85
CA LEU A 33 8.56 -10.24 -9.68
C LEU A 33 9.33 -11.47 -10.19
N VAL A 34 8.88 -12.67 -9.80
CA VAL A 34 9.47 -13.94 -10.24
C VAL A 34 9.34 -14.12 -11.75
N ARG A 35 8.22 -13.67 -12.35
CA ARG A 35 8.03 -13.72 -13.81
C ARG A 35 8.84 -12.68 -14.57
N ALA A 36 9.04 -11.50 -14.00
CA ALA A 36 9.72 -10.39 -14.65
C ALA A 36 11.25 -10.57 -14.66
N ALA A 37 11.82 -11.21 -13.65
CA ALA A 37 13.25 -11.46 -13.53
C ALA A 37 13.55 -12.83 -12.91
N PRO A 38 13.22 -13.95 -13.59
CA PRO A 38 13.38 -15.29 -13.04
C PRO A 38 14.82 -15.64 -12.68
N ASP A 39 15.78 -15.25 -13.53
CA ASP A 39 17.22 -15.50 -13.31
C ASP A 39 17.81 -14.68 -12.16
N GLN A 40 17.11 -13.62 -11.73
CA GLN A 40 17.55 -12.71 -10.67
C GLN A 40 16.49 -12.54 -9.57
N ALA A 41 15.64 -13.55 -9.36
CA ALA A 41 14.51 -13.48 -8.45
C ALA A 41 14.92 -13.14 -7.00
N GLU A 42 16.08 -13.63 -6.54
CA GLU A 42 16.60 -13.33 -5.20
C GLU A 42 16.99 -11.84 -5.05
N SER A 43 17.72 -11.29 -6.03
CA SER A 43 18.09 -9.87 -6.04
C SER A 43 16.87 -8.96 -6.21
N ALA A 44 15.95 -9.33 -7.12
CA ALA A 44 14.69 -8.62 -7.32
C ALA A 44 13.83 -8.64 -6.03
N GLY A 45 13.84 -9.77 -5.30
CA GLY A 45 13.14 -9.92 -4.04
C GLY A 45 13.69 -8.99 -2.97
N GLY A 46 15.02 -8.90 -2.85
CA GLY A 46 15.69 -7.95 -1.98
C GLY A 46 15.31 -6.49 -2.28
N LEU A 47 15.28 -6.11 -3.56
CA LEU A 47 14.87 -4.76 -3.98
C LEU A 47 13.40 -4.48 -3.64
N MET A 48 12.51 -5.45 -3.82
CA MET A 48 11.10 -5.34 -3.46
C MET A 48 10.93 -5.11 -1.97
N VAL A 49 11.61 -5.89 -1.12
CA VAL A 49 11.59 -5.70 0.34
C VAL A 49 12.14 -4.34 0.73
N ALA A 50 13.29 -3.93 0.18
CA ALA A 50 13.87 -2.62 0.45
C ALA A 50 12.91 -1.47 0.08
N THR A 51 12.22 -1.60 -1.07
CA THR A 51 11.22 -0.64 -1.53
C THR A 51 10.05 -0.54 -0.55
N PHE A 52 9.52 -1.67 -0.06
CA PHE A 52 8.47 -1.67 0.96
C PHE A 52 8.93 -1.00 2.25
N GLN A 53 10.13 -1.31 2.73
CA GLN A 53 10.64 -0.74 3.97
C GLN A 53 10.83 0.77 3.88
N VAL A 54 11.36 1.25 2.75
CA VAL A 54 11.50 2.69 2.48
C VAL A 54 10.12 3.36 2.41
N ALA A 55 9.14 2.74 1.74
CA ALA A 55 7.77 3.25 1.67
C ALA A 55 7.10 3.31 3.05
N ILE A 56 7.27 2.29 3.89
CA ILE A 56 6.74 2.24 5.27
C ILE A 56 7.39 3.32 6.13
N ALA A 57 8.72 3.46 6.07
CA ALA A 57 9.44 4.48 6.81
C ALA A 57 9.00 5.90 6.42
N MET A 58 8.90 6.18 5.12
CA MET A 58 8.37 7.47 4.63
C MET A 58 6.93 7.68 5.09
N GLY A 59 6.07 6.66 4.99
CA GLY A 59 4.70 6.72 5.47
C GLY A 59 4.60 7.05 6.96
N ALA A 60 5.45 6.46 7.79
CA ALA A 60 5.51 6.73 9.22
C ALA A 60 5.98 8.17 9.51
N VAL A 61 7.02 8.64 8.83
CA VAL A 61 7.56 10.00 9.02
C VAL A 61 6.55 11.05 8.57
N PHE A 62 6.08 11.00 7.32
CA PHE A 62 5.15 11.99 6.79
C PHE A 62 3.78 11.90 7.46
N GLY A 63 3.29 10.68 7.72
CA GLY A 63 2.06 10.45 8.44
C GLY A 63 2.12 11.01 9.86
N GLY A 64 3.19 10.73 10.61
CA GLY A 64 3.40 11.26 11.96
C GLY A 64 3.39 12.79 11.99
N LEU A 65 4.21 13.41 11.15
CA LEU A 65 4.28 14.88 11.04
C LEU A 65 2.92 15.50 10.70
N LEU A 66 2.17 14.90 9.77
CA LEU A 66 0.84 15.38 9.40
C LEU A 66 -0.17 15.24 10.53
N VAL A 67 -0.11 14.16 11.31
CA VAL A 67 -0.98 13.97 12.48
C VAL A 67 -0.64 14.99 13.57
N ASP A 68 0.65 15.21 13.84
CA ASP A 68 1.12 16.11 14.88
C ASP A 68 0.72 17.57 14.61
N HIS A 69 0.71 18.00 13.34
CA HIS A 69 0.43 19.39 12.96
C HIS A 69 -0.99 19.65 12.45
N ALA A 70 -1.65 18.67 11.83
CA ALA A 70 -2.95 18.84 11.17
C ALA A 70 -4.02 17.83 11.65
N GLY A 71 -3.71 17.03 12.67
CA GLY A 71 -4.62 16.06 13.28
C GLY A 71 -4.79 14.76 12.49
N VAL A 72 -5.45 13.76 13.07
CA VAL A 72 -5.54 12.39 12.52
C VAL A 72 -6.18 12.32 11.13
N ALA A 73 -7.08 13.26 10.79
CA ALA A 73 -7.74 13.30 9.49
C ALA A 73 -6.77 13.52 8.32
N SER A 74 -5.66 14.23 8.54
CA SER A 74 -4.66 14.53 7.52
C SER A 74 -3.93 13.26 7.03
N ALA A 75 -3.69 12.28 7.91
CA ALA A 75 -3.10 11.00 7.56
C ALA A 75 -4.00 10.20 6.59
N PHE A 76 -5.32 10.23 6.79
CA PHE A 76 -6.26 9.59 5.88
C PHE A 76 -6.25 10.25 4.50
N ALA A 77 -6.21 11.58 4.45
CA ALA A 77 -6.10 12.32 3.18
C ALA A 77 -4.79 12.01 2.45
N TYR A 78 -3.66 11.97 3.18
CA TYR A 78 -2.36 11.59 2.64
C TYR A 78 -2.36 10.19 2.04
N CYS A 79 -2.85 9.19 2.79
CA CYS A 79 -2.96 7.82 2.29
C CYS A 79 -3.88 7.73 1.06
N GLY A 80 -4.99 8.46 1.06
CA GLY A 80 -5.92 8.51 -0.08
C GLY A 80 -5.26 9.07 -1.34
N ILE A 81 -4.58 10.21 -1.23
CA ILE A 81 -3.86 10.84 -2.35
C ILE A 81 -2.72 9.93 -2.84
N ALA A 82 -1.91 9.38 -1.92
CA ALA A 82 -0.81 8.48 -2.28
C ALA A 82 -1.31 7.24 -3.03
N THR A 83 -2.43 6.64 -2.58
CA THR A 83 -3.04 5.49 -3.24
C THR A 83 -3.60 5.85 -4.61
N LEU A 84 -4.26 7.01 -4.74
CA LEU A 84 -4.77 7.50 -6.03
C LEU A 84 -3.62 7.73 -7.02
N LEU A 85 -2.53 8.36 -6.59
CA LEU A 85 -1.35 8.58 -7.41
C LEU A 85 -0.72 7.25 -7.84
N ALA A 86 -0.59 6.29 -6.93
CA ALA A 86 -0.10 4.96 -7.26
C ALA A 86 -1.00 4.27 -8.31
N ALA A 87 -2.32 4.34 -8.14
CA ALA A 87 -3.27 3.81 -9.10
C ALA A 87 -3.16 4.48 -10.48
N ILE A 88 -3.00 5.81 -10.53
CA ILE A 88 -2.77 6.55 -11.78
C ILE A 88 -1.46 6.12 -12.44
N VAL A 89 -0.37 6.00 -11.67
CA VAL A 89 0.93 5.56 -12.19
C VAL A 89 0.83 4.15 -12.76
N VAL A 90 0.18 3.23 -12.06
CA VAL A 90 -0.05 1.86 -12.54
C VAL A 90 -0.98 1.87 -13.76
N PHE A 91 -1.99 2.72 -13.83
CA PHE A 91 -2.85 2.82 -14.99
C PHE A 91 -2.12 3.35 -16.23
N LEU A 92 -1.24 4.35 -16.07
CA LEU A 92 -0.52 5.00 -17.16
C LEU A 92 0.74 4.24 -17.61
N ARG A 93 1.44 3.57 -16.68
CA ARG A 93 2.73 2.90 -16.91
C ARG A 93 2.70 1.40 -16.62
N GLY A 94 1.56 0.86 -16.20
CA GLY A 94 1.36 -0.56 -16.03
C GLY A 94 1.67 -1.27 -17.34
N PRO A 95 2.47 -2.35 -17.32
CA PRO A 95 2.79 -3.05 -18.54
C PRO A 95 1.50 -3.54 -19.17
N LYS A 96 1.30 -3.20 -20.45
CA LYS A 96 0.23 -3.78 -21.25
C LYS A 96 0.44 -5.29 -21.17
N GLN A 97 -0.51 -6.00 -20.57
CA GLN A 97 -0.49 -7.46 -20.54
C GLN A 97 -0.25 -7.92 -21.97
N ALA A 98 0.93 -8.49 -22.21
CA ALA A 98 1.13 -9.32 -23.39
C ALA A 98 0.17 -10.49 -23.19
N GLU A 99 -0.88 -10.51 -24.01
CA GLU A 99 -1.77 -11.66 -24.18
C GLU A 99 -0.96 -12.94 -24.46
#